data_AF-A0A174K9E0-F1
#
_entry.id   AF-A0A174K9E0-F1
#
_cell.length_a   1.000
_cell.length_b   1.000
_cell.length_c   1.000
_cell.angle_alpha   90.00
_cell.angle_beta   90.00
_cell.angle_gamma   90.00
#
_symmetry.space_group_name_H-M   'P 1'
#
loop_
_entity.id
_entity.type
_entity.pdbx_description
1 polymer ?
#
loop_
_entity_poly.entity_id
_entity_poly.type
_entity_poly.pdbx_seq_one_letter_code
_entity_poly.pdbx_strand_id
1 'polypeptide(L)' 'MDMIHAGQLIERILHDQGRSVTWFAAQLCCTRPNVYKIFHKENIDIQLLWRISCILNHDFFRDLSDTISLIPPTNTVSK' A
#
# COMPACT_ATOMS: atom_id res chain seq x y z
N MET A 1 -0.93 -9.68 15.56
CA MET A 1 -0.84 -8.31 15.02
C MET A 1 -0.92 -8.48 13.53
N ASP A 2 -2.05 -8.15 12.94
CA ASP A 2 -2.23 -8.29 11.49
C ASP A 2 -1.42 -7.17 10.84
N MET A 3 -0.41 -7.54 10.05
CA MET A 3 0.37 -6.58 9.28
C MET A 3 -0.54 -5.90 8.26
N ILE A 4 -0.33 -4.60 8.02
CA ILE A 4 -1.06 -3.90 6.96
C ILE A 4 -0.74 -4.57 5.62
N HIS A 5 -1.78 -5.12 5.00
CA HIS A 5 -1.68 -5.67 3.65
C HIS A 5 -1.68 -4.51 2.63
N ALA A 6 -0.50 -4.10 2.17
CA ALA A 6 -0.34 -2.90 1.34
C ALA A 6 -1.23 -2.91 0.09
N GLY A 7 -1.39 -4.06 -0.57
CA GLY A 7 -2.29 -4.21 -1.72
C GLY A 7 -3.76 -3.87 -1.43
N GLN A 8 -4.27 -4.22 -0.24
CA GLN A 8 -5.66 -3.96 0.16
C GLN A 8 -5.84 -2.48 0.53
N LEU A 9 -4.82 -1.89 1.17
CA LEU A 9 -4.82 -0.46 1.45
C LEU A 9 -4.87 0.36 0.16
N ILE A 10 -4.08 -0.02 -0.86
CA ILE A 10 -4.10 0.63 -2.17
C ILE A 10 -5.48 0.49 -2.83
N GLU A 11 -6.10 -0.69 -2.79
CA GLU A 11 -7.45 -0.91 -3.34
C GLU A 11 -8.48 -0.02 -2.65
N ARG A 12 -8.43 0.07 -1.32
CA ARG A 12 -9.32 0.93 -0.54
C ARG A 12 -9.16 2.40 -0.94
N ILE A 13 -7.93 2.93 -0.95
CA ILE A 13 -7.68 4.34 -1.29
C ILE A 13 -8.12 4.64 -2.73
N LEU A 14 -7.89 3.72 -3.67
CA LEU A 14 -8.37 3.86 -5.05
C LEU A 14 -9.90 4.02 -5.11
N HIS A 15 -10.64 3.16 -4.40
CA HIS A 15 -12.10 3.18 -4.37
C HIS A 15 -12.66 4.38 -3.58
N ASP A 16 -12.01 4.79 -2.49
CA ASP A 16 -12.38 5.99 -1.72
C ASP A 16 -12.26 7.26 -2.58
N GLN A 17 -11.37 7.27 -3.57
CA GLN A 17 -11.26 8.34 -4.57
C GLN A 17 -12.28 8.24 -5.72
N GLY A 18 -13.14 7.21 -5.73
CA GLY A 18 -14.11 6.97 -6.80
C GLY A 18 -13.48 6.59 -8.14
N ARG A 19 -12.22 6.12 -8.14
CA ARG A 19 -11.51 5.77 -9.38
C ARG A 19 -11.69 4.29 -9.72
N SER A 20 -11.75 4.00 -11.02
CA SER A 20 -11.89 2.63 -11.50
C SER A 20 -10.56 1.90 -11.63
N VAL A 21 -10.59 0.56 -11.53
CA VAL A 21 -9.44 -0.31 -11.82
C VAL A 21 -8.90 -0.10 -13.24
N THR A 22 -9.79 0.17 -14.21
CA THR A 22 -9.38 0.47 -15.60
C THR A 22 -8.59 1.77 -15.67
N TRP A 23 -9.03 2.82 -14.97
CA TRP A 23 -8.28 4.07 -14.88
C TRP A 23 -6.91 3.84 -14.25
N PHE A 24 -6.85 3.07 -13.16
CA PHE A 24 -5.60 2.82 -12.45
C PHE A 24 -4.60 2.00 -13.26
N ALA A 25 -5.08 0.98 -13.98
CA ALA A 25 -4.29 0.19 -14.91
C ALA A 25 -3.67 1.07 -16.01
N ALA A 26 -4.42 2.03 -16.53
CA ALA A 26 -3.92 2.99 -17.52
C ALA A 26 -2.81 3.89 -16.94
N GLN A 27 -2.96 4.39 -15.71
CA GLN A 27 -1.92 5.21 -15.06
C GLN A 27 -0.64 4.43 -14.77
N LEU A 28 -0.75 3.14 -14.41
CA LEU A 28 0.40 2.28 -14.16
C LEU A 28 1.04 1.73 -15.45
N CYS A 29 0.43 1.98 -16.62
CA CYS A 29 0.79 1.38 -17.91
C CYS A 29 0.76 -0.15 -17.85
N CYS A 30 -0.30 -0.73 -17.27
CA CYS A 30 -0.46 -2.18 -17.12
C CYS A 30 -1.90 -2.64 -17.43
N THR A 31 -2.16 -3.94 -17.30
CA THR A 31 -3.50 -4.53 -17.54
C THR A 31 -4.29 -4.65 -16.25
N ARG A 32 -5.64 -4.70 -16.35
CA ARG A 32 -6.52 -4.91 -15.19
C ARG A 32 -6.15 -6.15 -14.36
N PRO A 33 -5.83 -7.33 -14.95
CA PRO A 33 -5.36 -8.47 -14.17
C PRO A 33 -4.08 -8.18 -13.36
N ASN A 34 -3.17 -7.36 -13.87
CA ASN A 34 -1.97 -6.99 -13.11
C ASN A 34 -2.31 -6.09 -11.92
N VAL A 35 -3.32 -5.23 -12.04
CA VAL A 35 -3.83 -4.44 -10.91
C VAL A 35 -4.43 -5.34 -9.82
N TYR A 36 -5.26 -6.32 -10.17
CA TYR A 36 -5.77 -7.27 -9.16
C TYR A 36 -4.64 -8.06 -8.49
N LYS A 37 -3.58 -8.43 -9.22
CA LYS A 37 -2.38 -9.02 -8.63
C LYS A 37 -1.67 -8.09 -7.65
N ILE A 38 -1.70 -6.77 -7.86
CA ILE A 38 -1.17 -5.79 -6.90
C ILE A 38 -2.02 -5.81 -5.62
N PHE A 39 -3.35 -5.86 -5.73
CA PHE A 39 -4.24 -5.85 -4.56
C PHE A 39 -4.09 -7.10 -3.68
N HIS A 40 -3.69 -8.24 -4.25
CA HIS A 40 -3.40 -9.46 -3.52
C HIS A 40 -1.98 -9.55 -2.92
N LYS A 41 -1.13 -8.53 -3.10
CA LYS A 41 0.21 -8.51 -2.51
C LYS A 41 0.22 -7.82 -1.17
N GLU A 42 0.62 -8.56 -0.14
CA GLU A 42 0.86 -8.00 1.19
C GLU A 42 2.05 -7.03 1.16
N ASN A 43 3.13 -7.43 0.48
CA ASN A 43 4.33 -6.64 0.30
C ASN A 43 4.41 -6.08 -1.13
N ILE A 44 4.58 -4.78 -1.24
CA ILE A 44 4.75 -4.06 -2.50
C ILE A 44 6.19 -3.57 -2.59
N ASP A 45 6.83 -3.79 -3.75
CA ASP A 45 8.16 -3.26 -4.03
C ASP A 45 8.18 -1.73 -3.86
N ILE A 46 9.25 -1.19 -3.26
CA ILE A 46 9.33 0.23 -2.89
C ILE A 46 9.16 1.18 -4.09
N GLN A 47 9.63 0.80 -5.29
CA GLN A 47 9.51 1.62 -6.49
C GLN A 47 8.06 1.60 -7.01
N LEU A 48 7.42 0.44 -6.93
CA LEU A 48 6.01 0.31 -7.29
C LEU A 48 5.14 1.09 -6.30
N LEU A 49 5.41 1.00 -4.99
CA LEU A 49 4.68 1.74 -3.97
C LEU A 49 4.81 3.24 -4.19
N TRP A 50 6.01 3.74 -4.45
CA TRP A 50 6.26 5.15 -4.75
C TRP A 50 5.46 5.63 -5.97
N ARG A 51 5.48 4.87 -7.08
CA ARG A 51 4.69 5.21 -8.27
C ARG A 51 3.19 5.26 -7.96
N ILE A 52 2.69 4.31 -7.18
CA ILE A 52 1.29 4.26 -6.76
C ILE A 52 0.95 5.46 -5.86
N SER A 53 1.83 5.82 -4.92
CA SER A 53 1.68 7.02 -4.09
C SER A 53 1.54 8.28 -4.94
N CYS A 54 2.35 8.43 -5.98
CA CYS A 54 2.25 9.56 -6.90
C CYS A 54 0.94 9.55 -7.71
N ILE A 55 0.52 8.39 -8.22
CA ILE A 55 -0.70 8.28 -9.05
C ILE A 55 -1.95 8.58 -8.23
N LEU A 56 -2.01 8.08 -6.99
CA LEU A 56 -3.15 8.28 -6.10
C LEU A 56 -2.99 9.54 -5.24
N ASN A 57 -1.87 10.26 -5.33
CA ASN A 57 -1.57 11.41 -4.49
C ASN A 57 -1.80 11.12 -2.99
N HIS A 58 -1.29 9.97 -2.53
CA HIS A 58 -1.48 9.46 -1.17
C HIS A 58 -0.16 8.90 -0.64
N ASP A 59 0.21 9.23 0.60
CA ASP A 59 1.48 8.80 1.20
C ASP A 59 1.35 7.43 1.88
N PHE A 60 1.41 6.37 1.09
CA PHE A 60 1.40 4.99 1.61
C PHE A 60 2.62 4.67 2.49
N PHE A 61 3.73 5.41 2.39
CA PHE A 61 4.88 5.18 3.27
C PHE A 61 4.57 5.65 4.69
N ARG A 62 3.80 6.74 4.84
CA ARG A 62 3.32 7.19 6.14
C ARG A 62 2.42 6.15 6.79
N ASP A 63 1.42 5.65 6.06
CA ASP A 63 0.50 4.63 6.58
C ASP A 63 1.25 3.40 7.10
N LEU A 64 2.25 2.93 6.35
CA LEU A 64 3.09 1.82 6.77
C LEU A 64 3.95 2.17 7.98
N SER A 65 4.55 3.36 8.02
CA SER A 65 5.40 3.77 9.15
C SER A 65 4.62 3.94 10.46
N ASP A 66 3.37 4.38 10.39
CA ASP A 66 2.55 4.58 11.58
C ASP A 66 2.24 3.25 12.28
N THR A 67 2.25 2.13 11.55
CA THR A 67 2.16 0.79 12.16
C THR A 67 3.36 0.44 13.03
N ILE A 68 4.54 0.97 12.69
CA ILE A 68 5.77 0.75 13.46
C ILE A 68 5.66 1.50 14.79
N SER A 69 5.06 2.69 14.79
CA SER A 69 4.84 3.48 16.02
C SER A 69 3.87 2.83 17.00
N LEU A 70 3.07 1.86 16.57
CA LEU A 70 2.20 1.05 17.43
C LEU A 70 2.93 -0.15 18.06
N ILE A 71 4.16 -0.45 17.64
CA ILE A 71 4.99 -1.47 18.27
C ILE A 71 5.64 -0.82 19.49
N PRO A 72 5.22 -1.16 20.73
CA PRO A 72 5.88 -0.64 21.92
C PRO A 72 7.36 -1.04 21.90
N PRO A 73 8.28 -0.16 22.31
CA PRO A 73 9.69 -0.52 22.40
C PRO A 73 9.83 -1.74 23.31
N THR A 74 10.23 -2.87 22.75
CA THR A 74 10.54 -4.08 23.51
C THR A 74 11.87 -3.84 24.23
N ASN A 75 11.81 -3.14 25.36
CA ASN A 75 12.92 -3.05 26.29
C ASN A 75 13.10 -4.41 26.98
N THR A 76 13.77 -5.35 26.31
CA THR A 76 14.45 -6.46 26.98
C THR A 76 15.93 -6.12 27.06
N VAL A 77 16.27 -5.19 27.96
CA VAL A 77 17.59 -5.20 28.59
C VAL A 77 17.40 -5.99 29.88
N SER A 78 17.60 -7.30 29.80
CA SER A 78 17.84 -8.11 30.99
C SER A 78 19.20 -7.69 31.56
N LYS A 79 19.19 -7.25 32.82
CA LYS A 79 20.37 -7.19 33.68
C LYS A 79 20.98 -8.59 33.83
#